data_AF-A0A1Q3D6N7-F1
#
_entry.id   AF-A0A1Q3D6N7-F1
#
_cell.length_a   1.000
_cell.length_b   1.000
_cell.length_c   1.000
_cell.angle_alpha   90.00
_cell.angle_beta   90.00
_cell.angle_gamma   90.00
#
_symmetry.space_group_name_H-M   'P 1'
#
loop_
_entity.id
_entity.type
_entity.pdbx_description
1 polymer ?
#
loop_
_entity_poly.entity_id
_entity_poly.type
_entity_poly.pdbx_seq_one_letter_code
_entity_poly.pdbx_strand_id
1 'polypeptide(L)'
;MAIDDVDEVEDENEVSELLELLEQFGLENASLKKTIKSVNKENVSLKHEVECLSNKSLDDKVISLQKENETLKLEIDALKKTFSKFSNSSDKLDKLLGLQRCVSNKAGLGYDEMNNVKHFQKYLEKKDIKKTSSSIICNYCNRNGHTTHNCYHKINDMYKRNKFKQNMFHRNQMFKIRTIWVPKGTFITNPPGPKATWVPKSST
;
A
#
# COMPACT_ATOMS: atom_id res chain seq x y z
N MET A 1 108.95 -57.55 0.66
CA MET A 1 107.58 -57.92 1.07
C MET A 1 106.79 -56.64 0.91
N ALA A 2 105.99 -56.56 -0.16
CA ALA A 2 105.27 -55.37 -0.55
C ALA A 2 104.20 -55.05 0.50
N ILE A 3 104.21 -53.82 1.00
CA ILE A 3 103.08 -53.22 1.71
C ILE A 3 102.46 -52.35 0.65
N ASP A 4 101.40 -52.85 0.03
CA ASP A 4 100.65 -52.14 -0.98
C ASP A 4 99.81 -51.07 -0.26
N ASP A 5 100.22 -49.81 -0.40
CA ASP A 5 99.58 -48.57 0.05
C ASP A 5 98.27 -48.30 -0.74
N VAL A 6 97.30 -49.21 -0.69
CA VAL A 6 96.09 -49.14 -1.54
C VAL A 6 94.92 -48.43 -0.85
N ASP A 7 94.95 -48.26 0.47
CA ASP A 7 93.76 -47.80 1.21
C ASP A 7 93.64 -46.26 1.38
N GLU A 8 94.68 -45.46 1.11
CA GLU A 8 94.63 -43.99 1.31
C GLU A 8 93.95 -43.21 0.17
N VAL A 9 93.88 -43.77 -1.04
CA VAL A 9 93.35 -43.07 -2.23
C VAL A 9 91.82 -43.17 -2.36
N GLU A 10 91.22 -44.17 -1.72
CA GLU A 10 89.76 -44.38 -1.72
C GLU A 10 89.05 -43.40 -0.78
N ASP A 11 89.66 -43.12 0.38
CA ASP A 11 89.14 -42.20 1.40
C ASP A 11 89.10 -40.72 0.96
N GLU A 12 90.09 -40.25 0.18
CA GLU A 12 90.11 -38.86 -0.31
C GLU A 12 89.00 -38.56 -1.34
N ASN A 13 88.61 -39.56 -2.12
CA ASN A 13 87.54 -39.43 -3.11
C ASN A 13 86.16 -39.34 -2.43
N GLU A 14 85.92 -40.12 -1.38
CA GLU A 14 84.68 -40.06 -0.58
C GLU A 14 84.54 -38.72 0.16
N VAL A 15 85.63 -38.18 0.72
CA VAL A 15 85.64 -36.87 1.39
C VAL A 15 85.31 -35.74 0.42
N SER A 16 85.78 -35.82 -0.82
CA SER A 16 85.47 -34.83 -1.86
C SER A 16 84.01 -34.86 -2.30
N GLU A 17 83.42 -36.06 -2.47
CA GLU A 17 81.99 -36.23 -2.75
C GLU A 17 81.11 -35.68 -1.61
N LEU A 18 81.49 -35.92 -0.35
CA LEU A 18 80.79 -35.38 0.82
C LEU A 18 80.86 -33.84 0.89
N LEU A 19 81.98 -33.23 0.50
CA LEU A 19 82.14 -31.78 0.43
C LEU A 19 81.23 -31.15 -0.64
N GLU A 20 81.18 -31.74 -1.84
CA GLU A 20 80.26 -31.29 -2.91
C GLU A 20 78.79 -31.37 -2.48
N LEU A 21 78.41 -32.48 -1.84
CA LEU A 21 77.06 -32.65 -1.29
C LEU A 21 76.73 -31.60 -0.21
N LEU A 22 77.68 -31.29 0.68
CA LEU A 22 77.49 -30.27 1.71
C LEU A 22 77.26 -28.87 1.09
N GLU A 23 78.02 -28.54 0.05
CA GLU A 23 77.89 -27.26 -0.66
C GLU A 23 76.53 -27.19 -1.38
N GLN A 24 76.11 -28.27 -2.03
CA GLN A 24 74.80 -28.39 -2.66
C GLN A 24 73.66 -28.21 -1.65
N PHE A 25 73.72 -28.91 -0.50
CA PHE A 25 72.74 -28.73 0.58
C PHE A 25 72.74 -27.30 1.14
N GLY A 26 73.90 -26.63 1.18
CA GLY A 26 74.01 -25.23 1.57
C GLY A 26 73.23 -24.29 0.63
N LEU A 27 73.40 -24.48 -0.69
CA LEU A 27 72.66 -23.74 -1.71
C LEU A 27 71.15 -24.01 -1.64
N GLU A 28 70.77 -25.28 -1.46
CA GLU A 28 69.38 -25.70 -1.38
C GLU A 28 68.68 -25.09 -0.16
N ASN A 29 69.33 -25.13 1.02
CA ASN A 29 68.86 -24.47 2.23
C ASN A 29 68.72 -22.95 2.07
N ALA A 30 69.65 -22.30 1.39
CA ALA A 30 69.56 -20.87 1.09
C ALA A 30 68.36 -20.55 0.19
N SER A 31 68.07 -21.42 -0.79
CA SER A 31 66.91 -21.30 -1.69
C SER A 31 65.60 -21.48 -0.92
N LEU A 32 65.48 -22.53 -0.09
CA LEU A 32 64.33 -22.81 0.76
C LEU A 32 64.06 -21.66 1.74
N LYS A 33 65.12 -21.06 2.31
CA LYS A 33 64.98 -19.91 3.20
C LYS A 33 64.43 -18.68 2.48
N LYS A 34 64.74 -18.50 1.18
CA LYS A 34 64.17 -17.41 0.36
C LYS A 34 62.70 -17.69 0.04
N THR A 35 62.34 -18.92 -0.34
CA THR A 35 60.95 -19.28 -0.64
C THR A 35 60.07 -19.16 0.60
N ILE A 36 60.51 -19.64 1.77
CA ILE A 36 59.80 -19.48 3.06
C ILE A 36 59.54 -18.00 3.35
N LYS A 37 60.53 -17.12 3.15
CA LYS A 37 60.34 -15.67 3.34
C LYS A 37 59.32 -15.08 2.38
N SER A 38 59.31 -15.53 1.12
CA SER A 38 58.33 -15.08 0.12
C SER A 38 56.91 -15.51 0.51
N VAL A 39 56.73 -16.81 0.79
CA VAL A 39 55.44 -17.39 1.19
C VAL A 39 54.92 -16.75 2.47
N ASN A 40 55.77 -16.48 3.46
CA ASN A 40 55.35 -15.79 4.68
C ASN A 40 54.85 -14.36 4.42
N LYS A 41 55.45 -13.63 3.49
CA LYS A 41 54.96 -12.29 3.11
C LYS A 41 53.59 -12.38 2.45
N GLU A 42 53.41 -13.34 1.54
CA GLU A 42 52.14 -13.58 0.86
C GLU A 42 51.04 -13.98 1.87
N ASN A 43 51.33 -14.90 2.79
CA ASN A 43 50.41 -15.28 3.86
C ASN A 43 49.96 -14.10 4.73
N VAL A 44 50.88 -13.19 5.08
CA VAL A 44 50.52 -11.99 5.84
C VAL A 44 49.61 -11.07 5.02
N SER A 45 49.89 -10.90 3.73
CA SER A 45 49.06 -10.09 2.82
C SER A 45 47.65 -10.67 2.67
N LEU A 46 47.54 -11.98 2.41
CA LEU A 46 46.27 -12.67 2.26
C LEU A 46 45.44 -12.61 3.54
N LYS A 47 46.09 -12.77 4.71
CA LYS A 47 45.41 -12.67 6.00
C LYS A 47 44.82 -11.28 6.23
N HIS A 48 45.56 -10.23 5.87
CA HIS A 48 45.08 -8.85 5.95
C HIS A 48 43.90 -8.59 4.99
N GLU A 49 43.95 -9.12 3.77
CA GLU A 49 42.87 -8.98 2.79
C GLU A 49 41.57 -9.67 3.25
N VAL A 50 41.69 -10.88 3.81
CA VAL A 50 40.54 -11.59 4.41
C VAL A 50 39.92 -10.81 5.56
N GLU A 51 40.75 -10.24 6.45
CA GLU A 51 40.27 -9.42 7.57
C GLU A 51 39.55 -8.15 7.09
N CYS A 52 40.07 -7.49 6.05
CA CYS A 52 39.45 -6.31 5.45
C CYS A 52 38.09 -6.62 4.78
N LEU A 53 37.99 -7.76 4.09
CA LEU A 53 36.76 -8.17 3.41
C LEU A 53 35.66 -8.60 4.40
N SER A 54 36.04 -9.28 5.49
CA SER A 54 35.10 -9.80 6.48
C SER A 54 34.34 -8.71 7.24
N ASN A 55 34.96 -7.56 7.51
CA ASN A 55 34.48 -6.65 8.57
C ASN A 55 33.75 -5.39 8.10
N LYS A 56 33.71 -5.08 6.79
CA LYS A 56 33.12 -3.80 6.32
C LYS A 56 31.99 -3.97 5.33
N SER A 57 32.18 -4.79 4.28
CA SER A 57 31.18 -4.84 3.21
C SER A 57 29.96 -5.68 3.55
N LEU A 58 30.11 -6.71 4.39
CA LEU A 58 29.02 -7.63 4.70
C LEU A 58 28.12 -7.07 5.78
N ASP A 59 28.68 -6.50 6.85
CA ASP A 59 27.91 -5.96 7.97
C ASP A 59 26.97 -4.83 7.55
N ASP A 60 27.46 -3.88 6.74
CA ASP A 60 26.63 -2.78 6.24
C ASP A 60 25.45 -3.28 5.39
N LYS A 61 25.69 -4.30 4.57
CA LYS A 61 24.66 -4.90 3.71
C LYS A 61 23.66 -5.73 4.51
N VAL A 62 24.12 -6.41 5.56
CA VAL A 62 23.24 -7.13 6.49
C VAL A 62 22.36 -6.14 7.25
N ILE A 63 22.94 -5.05 7.77
CA ILE A 63 22.19 -4.00 8.48
C ILE A 63 21.15 -3.35 7.56
N SER A 64 21.51 -3.04 6.31
CA SER A 64 20.56 -2.43 5.36
C SER A 64 19.39 -3.36 5.03
N LEU A 65 19.68 -4.64 4.72
CA LEU A 65 18.67 -5.66 4.45
C LEU A 65 17.78 -5.94 5.67
N GLN A 66 18.33 -5.87 6.88
CA GLN A 66 17.56 -6.07 8.11
C GLN A 66 16.55 -4.93 8.32
N LYS A 67 16.96 -3.67 8.12
CA LYS A 67 16.07 -2.50 8.19
C LYS A 67 14.97 -2.54 7.12
N GLU A 68 15.32 -2.95 5.90
CA GLU A 68 14.35 -3.11 4.82
C GLU A 68 13.31 -4.18 5.17
N ASN A 69 13.75 -5.34 5.69
CA ASN A 69 12.85 -6.41 6.13
C ASN A 69 11.92 -5.99 7.27
N GLU A 70 12.41 -5.20 8.24
CA GLU A 70 11.56 -4.64 9.31
C GLU A 70 10.49 -3.71 8.74
N THR A 71 10.87 -2.86 7.79
CA THR A 71 9.95 -1.93 7.10
C THR A 71 8.87 -2.70 6.32
N LEU A 72 9.28 -3.70 5.53
CA LEU A 72 8.37 -4.52 4.73
C LEU A 72 7.39 -5.30 5.61
N LYS A 73 7.81 -5.80 6.77
CA LYS A 73 6.91 -6.46 7.73
C LYS A 73 5.81 -5.52 8.22
N LEU A 74 6.16 -4.28 8.56
CA LEU A 74 5.18 -3.27 8.99
C LEU A 74 4.18 -2.94 7.88
N GLU A 75 4.65 -2.80 6.63
CA GLU A 75 3.77 -2.56 5.48
C GLU A 75 2.83 -3.74 5.22
N ILE A 76 3.33 -4.98 5.29
CA ILE A 76 2.51 -6.19 5.13
C ILE A 76 1.42 -6.24 6.20
N ASP A 77 1.73 -5.95 7.47
CA ASP A 77 0.73 -5.96 8.54
C ASP A 77 -0.33 -4.86 8.35
N ALA A 78 0.09 -3.68 7.91
CA ALA A 78 -0.83 -2.59 7.57
C ALA A 78 -1.76 -2.98 6.40
N LEU A 79 -1.20 -3.54 5.33
CA LEU A 79 -1.96 -4.02 4.16
C LEU A 79 -2.91 -5.17 4.52
N LYS A 80 -2.48 -6.11 5.36
CA LYS A 80 -3.35 -7.20 5.83
C LYS A 80 -4.53 -6.66 6.63
N LYS A 81 -4.31 -5.62 7.45
CA LYS A 81 -5.37 -4.94 8.20
C LYS A 81 -6.34 -4.17 7.30
N THR A 82 -5.88 -3.51 6.24
CA THR A 82 -6.77 -2.85 5.28
C THR A 82 -7.52 -3.87 4.43
N PHE A 83 -6.86 -4.94 3.98
CA PHE A 83 -7.45 -6.01 3.19
C PHE A 83 -8.57 -6.74 3.95
N SER A 84 -8.35 -7.10 5.22
CA SER A 84 -9.39 -7.72 6.04
C SER A 84 -10.64 -6.83 6.19
N LYS A 85 -10.47 -5.52 6.38
CA LYS A 85 -11.59 -4.56 6.40
C LYS A 85 -12.31 -4.50 5.05
N PHE A 86 -11.56 -4.47 3.96
CA PHE A 86 -12.09 -4.46 2.60
C PHE A 86 -12.90 -5.73 2.32
N SER A 87 -12.33 -6.91 2.60
CA SER A 87 -13.01 -8.21 2.47
C SER A 87 -14.32 -8.23 3.26
N ASN A 88 -14.30 -7.84 4.53
CA ASN A 88 -15.49 -7.78 5.37
C ASN A 88 -16.57 -6.83 4.81
N SER A 89 -16.16 -5.72 4.19
CA SER A 89 -17.09 -4.79 3.54
C SER A 89 -17.64 -5.35 2.23
N SER A 90 -16.83 -6.05 1.45
CA SER A 90 -17.23 -6.74 0.21
C SER A 90 -18.28 -7.80 0.53
N ASP A 91 -18.04 -8.66 1.53
CA ASP A 91 -18.98 -9.70 1.93
C ASP A 91 -20.34 -9.14 2.37
N LYS A 92 -20.34 -7.97 3.04
CA LYS A 92 -21.57 -7.26 3.41
C LYS A 92 -22.29 -6.70 2.18
N LEU A 93 -21.55 -6.11 1.25
CA LEU A 93 -22.11 -5.60 0.01
C LEU A 93 -22.72 -6.73 -0.82
N ASP A 94 -22.01 -7.86 -0.97
CA ASP A 94 -22.49 -9.02 -1.71
C ASP A 94 -23.76 -9.61 -1.11
N LYS A 95 -23.87 -9.66 0.24
CA LYS A 95 -25.10 -10.04 0.92
C LYS A 95 -26.25 -9.07 0.62
N LEU A 96 -26.01 -7.75 0.69
CA LEU A 96 -27.04 -6.74 0.39
C LEU A 96 -27.51 -6.81 -1.06
N LEU A 97 -26.57 -6.93 -2.01
CA LEU A 97 -26.88 -7.07 -3.43
C LEU A 97 -27.57 -8.40 -3.71
N GLY A 98 -27.16 -9.48 -3.06
CA GLY A 98 -27.83 -10.78 -3.12
C GLY A 98 -29.31 -10.72 -2.69
N LEU A 99 -29.63 -9.90 -1.68
CA LEU A 99 -31.00 -9.65 -1.23
C LEU A 99 -31.77 -8.70 -2.14
N GLN A 100 -31.12 -7.70 -2.76
CA GLN A 100 -31.74 -6.74 -3.67
C GLN A 100 -31.99 -7.30 -5.08
N ARG A 101 -31.27 -8.33 -5.51
CA ARG A 101 -31.54 -9.00 -6.78
C ARG A 101 -32.90 -9.69 -6.70
N CYS A 102 -33.91 -9.04 -7.29
CA CYS A 102 -35.23 -9.62 -7.51
C CYS A 102 -35.06 -11.01 -8.16
N VAL A 103 -35.88 -12.00 -7.76
CA VAL A 103 -35.75 -13.42 -8.15
C VAL A 103 -35.60 -13.60 -9.68
N SER A 104 -36.12 -12.65 -10.46
CA SER A 104 -36.10 -12.63 -11.92
C SER A 104 -34.79 -12.15 -12.57
N ASN A 105 -33.88 -11.48 -11.84
CA ASN A 105 -32.63 -10.91 -12.37
C ASN A 105 -31.38 -11.55 -11.72
N LYS A 106 -31.47 -12.81 -11.33
CA LYS A 106 -30.29 -13.59 -10.89
C LYS A 106 -29.55 -14.12 -12.12
N ALA A 107 -28.71 -13.29 -12.72
CA ALA A 107 -27.69 -13.71 -13.67
C ALA A 107 -26.34 -13.12 -13.24
N GLY A 108 -25.28 -13.94 -13.24
CA GLY A 108 -23.92 -13.53 -12.86
C GLY A 108 -23.13 -14.60 -12.10
N LEU A 109 -21.81 -14.37 -12.02
CA LEU A 109 -20.80 -15.29 -11.48
C LEU A 109 -21.26 -16.03 -10.22
N GLY A 110 -21.33 -17.37 -10.32
CA GLY A 110 -21.68 -18.29 -9.24
C GLY A 110 -23.16 -18.69 -9.13
N TYR A 111 -24.04 -18.21 -10.01
CA TYR A 111 -25.44 -18.63 -10.06
C TYR A 111 -25.80 -19.21 -11.43
N ASP A 112 -26.49 -20.35 -11.42
CA ASP A 112 -27.14 -20.87 -12.64
C ASP A 112 -28.22 -19.88 -13.08
N GLU A 113 -28.16 -19.50 -14.35
CA GLU A 113 -29.21 -18.78 -15.04
C GLU A 113 -30.53 -19.51 -14.75
N MET A 114 -31.49 -18.84 -14.08
CA MET A 114 -32.75 -19.48 -13.72
C MET A 114 -33.52 -19.80 -15.01
N ASN A 115 -33.25 -20.98 -15.56
CA ASN A 115 -33.99 -21.56 -16.67
C ASN A 115 -35.47 -21.62 -16.27
N ASN A 116 -36.25 -20.76 -16.91
CA ASN A 116 -37.65 -21.02 -17.25
C ASN A 116 -38.59 -21.33 -16.07
N VAL A 117 -38.67 -20.46 -15.06
CA VAL A 117 -39.83 -20.48 -14.15
C VAL A 117 -41.06 -19.96 -14.93
N LYS A 118 -41.69 -20.87 -15.69
CA LYS A 118 -42.88 -20.64 -16.53
C LYS A 118 -44.02 -19.94 -15.79
N HIS A 119 -44.04 -20.02 -14.46
CA HIS A 119 -45.07 -19.44 -13.61
C HIS A 119 -45.13 -17.91 -13.61
N PHE A 120 -44.03 -17.21 -13.94
CA PHE A 120 -44.01 -15.73 -13.95
C PHE A 120 -44.36 -15.12 -15.30
N GLN A 121 -44.26 -15.88 -16.40
CA GLN A 121 -44.53 -15.37 -17.75
C GLN A 121 -46.01 -14.99 -17.94
N LYS A 122 -46.92 -15.76 -17.32
CA LYS A 122 -48.37 -15.48 -17.30
C LYS A 122 -48.74 -14.14 -16.62
N TYR A 123 -47.88 -13.61 -15.76
CA TYR A 123 -48.07 -12.30 -15.12
C TYR A 123 -47.44 -11.16 -15.93
N LEU A 124 -46.43 -11.44 -16.74
CA LEU A 124 -45.82 -10.47 -17.67
C LEU A 124 -46.74 -10.19 -18.86
N GLU A 125 -47.30 -11.24 -19.47
CA GLU A 125 -48.20 -11.12 -20.65
C GLU A 125 -49.47 -10.30 -20.36
N LYS A 126 -50.03 -10.40 -19.15
CA LYS A 126 -51.21 -9.60 -18.75
C LYS A 126 -50.93 -8.10 -18.61
N LYS A 127 -49.66 -7.70 -18.47
CA LYS A 127 -49.28 -6.30 -18.27
C LYS A 127 -49.19 -5.55 -19.61
N ASP A 128 -48.90 -6.25 -20.70
CA ASP A 128 -48.77 -5.63 -22.02
C ASP A 128 -50.13 -5.46 -22.74
N ILE A 129 -51.14 -6.28 -22.43
CA ILE A 129 -52.50 -6.11 -22.96
C ILE A 129 -53.21 -4.86 -22.37
N LYS A 130 -52.75 -4.34 -21.22
CA LYS A 130 -53.28 -3.11 -20.59
C LYS A 130 -52.48 -1.84 -20.90
N LYS A 131 -51.42 -1.91 -21.70
CA LYS A 131 -50.57 -0.74 -22.02
C LYS A 131 -51.08 0.13 -23.17
N THR A 132 -52.20 -0.19 -23.78
CA THR A 132 -52.88 0.71 -24.71
C THR A 132 -53.96 1.49 -23.97
N SER A 133 -53.64 2.77 -23.68
CA SER A 133 -54.55 3.90 -23.43
C SER A 133 -55.20 4.13 -22.05
N SER A 134 -54.49 3.97 -20.93
CA SER A 134 -54.73 4.91 -19.82
C SER A 134 -53.85 6.13 -20.10
N SER A 135 -54.42 7.20 -20.67
CA SER A 135 -53.73 8.47 -20.82
C SER A 135 -53.19 8.89 -19.44
N ILE A 136 -51.87 8.79 -19.24
CA ILE A 136 -51.25 9.27 -18.02
C ILE A 136 -51.40 10.79 -18.04
N ILE A 137 -52.37 11.31 -17.29
CA ILE A 137 -52.60 12.73 -17.10
C ILE A 137 -51.68 13.21 -15.96
N CYS A 138 -50.94 14.28 -16.22
CA CYS A 138 -50.11 14.92 -15.20
C CYS A 138 -50.98 15.76 -14.25
N ASN A 139 -50.94 15.49 -12.94
CA ASN A 139 -51.72 16.26 -11.95
C ASN A 139 -51.23 17.71 -11.74
N TYR A 140 -50.10 18.10 -12.33
CA TYR A 140 -49.55 19.46 -12.21
C TYR A 140 -49.98 20.38 -13.36
N CYS A 141 -49.89 19.89 -14.60
CA CYS A 141 -50.19 20.68 -15.80
C CYS A 141 -51.44 20.18 -16.56
N ASN A 142 -52.10 19.13 -16.07
CA ASN A 142 -53.29 18.50 -16.65
C ASN A 142 -53.11 18.08 -18.12
N ARG A 143 -51.89 17.77 -18.56
CA ARG A 143 -51.58 17.27 -19.90
C ARG A 143 -51.26 15.77 -19.89
N ASN A 144 -51.60 15.10 -20.98
CA ASN A 144 -51.39 13.66 -21.15
C ASN A 144 -49.94 13.34 -21.51
N GLY A 145 -49.53 12.08 -21.30
CA GLY A 145 -48.26 11.52 -21.78
C GLY A 145 -47.09 11.60 -20.80
N HIS A 146 -47.29 12.18 -19.61
CA HIS A 146 -46.26 12.21 -18.56
C HIS A 146 -46.86 12.28 -17.17
N THR A 147 -46.09 11.84 -16.18
CA THR A 147 -46.42 11.88 -14.76
C THR A 147 -46.07 13.23 -14.13
N THR A 148 -46.65 13.53 -12.97
CA THR A 148 -46.33 14.73 -12.18
C THR A 148 -44.85 14.87 -11.83
N HIS A 149 -44.11 13.77 -11.68
CA HIS A 149 -42.68 13.81 -11.37
C HIS A 149 -41.83 14.21 -12.58
N ASN A 150 -42.27 13.88 -13.79
CA ASN A 150 -41.58 14.23 -15.04
C ASN A 150 -42.15 15.48 -15.72
N CYS A 151 -42.98 16.25 -15.00
CA CYS A 151 -43.58 17.46 -15.56
C CYS A 151 -42.55 18.57 -15.72
N TYR A 152 -42.30 18.98 -16.97
CA TYR A 152 -41.40 20.08 -17.31
C TYR A 152 -41.73 21.38 -16.56
N HIS A 153 -43.03 21.73 -16.45
CA HIS A 153 -43.46 22.92 -15.71
C HIS A 153 -43.11 22.84 -14.22
N LYS A 154 -43.33 21.69 -13.57
CA LYS A 154 -43.02 21.48 -12.15
C LYS A 154 -41.51 21.58 -11.89
N ILE A 155 -40.71 20.92 -12.73
CA ILE A 155 -39.24 20.92 -12.60
C ILE A 155 -38.70 22.35 -12.77
N ASN A 156 -39.19 23.10 -13.76
CA ASN A 156 -38.80 24.48 -13.97
C ASN A 156 -39.20 25.42 -12.82
N ASP A 157 -40.40 25.26 -12.26
CA ASP A 157 -40.83 26.07 -11.12
C ASP A 157 -40.00 25.78 -9.86
N MET A 158 -39.60 24.52 -9.66
CA MET A 158 -38.64 24.15 -8.61
C MET A 158 -37.27 24.81 -8.83
N TYR A 159 -36.75 24.77 -10.07
CA TYR A 159 -35.49 25.41 -10.41
C TYR A 159 -35.53 26.93 -10.16
N LYS A 160 -36.62 27.60 -10.57
CA LYS A 160 -36.84 29.04 -10.29
C LYS A 160 -36.88 29.35 -8.80
N ARG A 161 -37.58 28.56 -7.99
CA ARG A 161 -37.59 28.72 -6.52
C ARG A 161 -36.21 28.52 -5.91
N ASN A 162 -35.44 27.55 -6.38
CA ASN A 162 -34.09 27.31 -5.88
C ASN A 162 -33.14 28.45 -6.26
N LYS A 163 -33.27 29.00 -7.47
CA LYS A 163 -32.52 30.19 -7.89
C LYS A 163 -32.88 31.42 -7.06
N PHE A 164 -34.16 31.63 -6.75
CA PHE A 164 -34.59 32.70 -5.84
C PHE A 164 -34.00 32.55 -4.43
N LYS A 165 -34.02 31.33 -3.87
CA LYS A 165 -33.42 31.04 -2.55
C LYS A 165 -31.90 31.27 -2.52
N GLN A 166 -31.17 30.83 -3.56
CA GLN A 166 -29.74 31.10 -3.67
C GLN A 166 -29.46 32.61 -3.77
N ASN A 167 -30.22 33.34 -4.59
CA ASN A 167 -30.07 34.80 -4.71
C ASN A 167 -30.36 35.54 -3.40
N MET A 168 -31.32 35.06 -2.60
CA MET A 168 -31.61 35.60 -1.26
C MET A 168 -30.45 35.32 -0.29
N PHE A 169 -29.88 34.11 -0.32
CA PHE A 169 -28.71 33.75 0.48
C PHE A 169 -27.49 34.61 0.13
N HIS A 170 -27.24 34.83 -1.17
CA HIS A 170 -26.16 35.69 -1.64
C HIS A 170 -26.40 37.17 -1.31
N ARG A 171 -27.64 37.67 -1.34
CA ARG A 171 -27.97 39.02 -0.85
C ARG A 171 -27.70 39.17 0.65
N ASN A 172 -28.06 38.18 1.47
CA ASN A 172 -27.74 38.18 2.91
C ASN A 172 -26.23 38.06 3.20
N GLN A 173 -25.43 37.63 2.23
CA GLN A 173 -23.97 37.61 2.31
C GLN A 173 -23.36 38.95 1.89
N MET A 174 -23.96 39.65 0.93
CA MET A 174 -23.54 40.98 0.46
C MET A 174 -23.90 42.11 1.44
N PHE A 175 -25.10 42.04 2.05
CA PHE A 175 -25.45 42.88 3.18
C PHE A 175 -25.08 42.10 4.44
N LYS A 176 -23.97 42.44 5.11
CA LYS A 176 -23.54 41.81 6.39
C LYS A 176 -24.56 42.07 7.51
N ILE A 177 -25.71 41.41 7.45
CA ILE A 177 -26.73 41.42 8.48
C ILE A 177 -26.13 40.64 9.65
N ARG A 178 -25.75 41.37 10.72
CA ARG A 178 -25.21 40.75 11.94
C ARG A 178 -26.35 40.03 12.65
N THR A 179 -26.37 38.71 12.59
CA THR A 179 -27.28 37.88 13.37
C THR A 179 -26.71 37.65 14.77
N ILE A 180 -27.45 38.04 15.80
CA ILE A 180 -27.14 37.76 17.21
C ILE A 180 -27.79 36.44 17.58
N TRP A 181 -27.07 35.55 18.25
CA TRP A 181 -27.60 34.27 18.70
C TRP A 181 -28.42 34.46 19.97
N VAL A 182 -29.68 34.02 19.96
CA VAL A 182 -30.61 34.15 21.10
C VAL A 182 -31.28 32.79 21.37
N PRO A 183 -31.39 32.35 22.64
CA PRO A 183 -32.11 31.13 23.00
C PRO A 183 -33.56 31.16 22.51
N LYS A 184 -34.10 29.99 22.16
CA LYS A 184 -35.49 29.87 21.70
C LYS A 184 -36.46 30.25 22.83
N GLY A 185 -37.36 31.20 22.55
CA GLY A 185 -38.41 31.64 23.47
C GLY A 185 -38.26 33.06 24.04
N THR A 186 -37.19 33.78 23.68
CA THR A 186 -36.97 35.16 24.15
C THR A 186 -37.39 36.18 23.08
N PHE A 187 -38.26 37.12 23.44
CA PHE A 187 -38.61 38.27 22.59
C PHE A 187 -37.71 39.46 22.94
N ILE A 188 -36.97 39.99 21.97
CA ILE A 188 -36.09 41.15 22.17
C ILE A 188 -36.96 42.41 22.14
N THR A 189 -37.26 42.99 23.29
CA THR A 189 -37.77 44.36 23.37
C THR A 189 -36.65 45.29 23.82
N ASN A 190 -36.14 46.09 22.89
CA ASN A 190 -35.17 47.17 23.07
C ASN A 190 -33.70 46.77 23.39
N PRO A 191 -32.86 46.49 22.38
CA PRO A 191 -31.42 46.25 22.59
C PRO A 191 -30.67 47.56 22.94
N PRO A 192 -29.82 47.58 23.99
CA PRO A 192 -29.05 48.75 24.38
C PRO A 192 -27.86 48.99 23.43
N GLY A 193 -28.12 49.64 22.30
CA GLY A 193 -27.11 50.26 21.44
C GLY A 193 -26.09 49.33 20.75
N PRO A 194 -25.47 49.77 19.65
CA PRO A 194 -24.69 48.91 18.76
C PRO A 194 -23.34 48.38 19.30
N LYS A 195 -22.97 48.64 20.57
CA LYS A 195 -21.66 48.27 21.13
C LYS A 195 -21.67 47.57 22.50
N ALA A 196 -22.83 47.21 23.05
CA ALA A 196 -22.88 46.45 24.29
C ALA A 196 -23.10 44.96 24.00
N THR A 197 -22.09 44.11 24.21
CA THR A 197 -22.25 42.65 24.19
C THR A 197 -23.02 42.23 25.43
N TRP A 198 -24.19 41.62 25.26
CA TRP A 198 -25.02 41.15 26.36
C TRP A 198 -24.33 39.97 27.07
N VAL A 199 -24.13 40.06 28.38
CA VAL A 199 -23.64 38.96 29.23
C VAL A 199 -24.69 38.69 30.29
N PRO A 200 -25.14 37.44 30.49
CA PRO A 200 -26.11 37.13 31.54
C PRO A 200 -25.49 37.41 32.90
N LYS A 201 -26.17 38.24 33.71
CA LYS A 201 -25.78 38.44 35.11
C LYS A 201 -26.20 37.20 35.90
N SER A 202 -25.25 36.60 36.62
CA SER A 202 -25.56 35.58 37.62
C SER A 202 -26.29 36.24 38.79
N SER A 203 -27.44 35.69 39.16
CA SER A 203 -28.15 36.04 40.38
C SER A 203 -27.39 35.50 41.60
N THR A 204 -27.01 36.40 42.50
CA THR A 204 -26.65 36.07 43.89
C THR A 204 -27.93 35.85 44.70
#